data_AF-A0AB37W1Z8-F1
#
_entry.id   AF-A0AB37W1Z8-F1
#
_cell.length_a   1.000
_cell.length_b   1.000
_cell.length_c   1.000
_cell.angle_alpha   90.00
_cell.angle_beta   90.00
_cell.angle_gamma   90.00
#
_symmetry.space_group_name_H-M   'P 1'
#
loop_
_entity.id
_entity.type
_entity.pdbx_description
1 polymer ?
#
loop_
_entity_poly.entity_id
_entity_poly.type
_entity_poly.pdbx_seq_one_letter_code
_entity_poly.pdbx_strand_id
1 'polypeptide(L)'
;MATFTPIPLPQIDEPAEYNTNYVLYWHHVGLELNRVTHTVGGPQTGPPISARALGMLQLAVHDAYFAIHPSSSFLTFLTSGADNPAYALPELSGADDARQAVAGASVTMLSMLYMKPPTNPNPNPGATISDNAYAQLQYVIDKSVTDAPGGVDAASSSFNFGKAVATVFFNLLFHAPGASQAGYHPTPGPYKFDDEPTHPVVLVPVDANNPDGPKRPFRQYHGPFYGKTAKRFATQTEHMIADPPAIRSAVGEQAEYDDSVRQIIAMGGATGLNPTKRSPFQTTQGMFWAYDGSNLVGTPPRFYNQIVRRIAVTYKKEEDLTNSEVNNADFVRLLALVNVACADAGIFSWKEKWEFEFWRPLSGVRDDNFRDPNRPDRGDPFWLTLGAPATNTNDIPFKPPFPAYPSGHATFGGAVFQMVRRYYNGRVGNWKDDEVDNIAIDMMVSEELNGLSRDLRQPYDPKAPITDQPGIVRTRVPRHFSSVWEMMFENAISRIFLGVHWRFDAAAAKDILIPTTTKDVYAVDNNGASLFQNVEDIRYTTMGTREGHDGLLPIGGVPLGIGIANEIFDTGLKPTPPEKQPVPPPPFNQSGPTKEMLEEAGSEEQVPMMDVAP
;
A
#
# COMPACT_ATOMS: atom_id res chain seq x y z
N MET A 1 37.07 -3.02 -9.66
CA MET A 1 35.74 -2.55 -9.22
C MET A 1 34.75 -3.03 -10.26
N ALA A 2 33.68 -3.73 -9.89
CA ALA A 2 32.62 -4.04 -10.86
C ALA A 2 32.02 -2.72 -11.35
N THR A 3 31.85 -2.57 -12.66
CA THR A 3 31.25 -1.39 -13.28
C THR A 3 29.76 -1.33 -12.92
N PHE A 4 29.33 -0.26 -12.24
CA PHE A 4 27.91 0.00 -11.97
C PHE A 4 27.14 0.05 -13.29
N THR A 5 26.01 -0.68 -13.36
CA THR A 5 25.14 -0.75 -14.54
C THR A 5 23.74 -0.33 -14.12
N PRO A 6 23.22 0.82 -14.57
CA PRO A 6 21.85 1.23 -14.27
C PRO A 6 20.82 0.21 -14.77
N ILE A 7 19.76 -0.01 -13.99
CA ILE A 7 18.65 -0.86 -14.43
C ILE A 7 17.93 -0.20 -15.62
N PRO A 8 17.73 -0.92 -16.74
CA PRO A 8 17.00 -0.41 -17.90
C PRO A 8 15.49 -0.44 -17.61
N LEU A 9 14.96 0.72 -17.20
CA LEU A 9 13.54 0.86 -16.89
C LEU A 9 12.67 0.92 -18.16
N PRO A 10 11.55 0.18 -18.22
CA PRO A 10 10.63 0.26 -19.34
C PRO A 10 9.93 1.62 -19.37
N GLN A 11 9.56 2.07 -20.58
CA GLN A 11 8.80 3.28 -20.79
C GLN A 11 7.43 3.19 -20.08
N ILE A 12 7.05 4.28 -19.41
CA ILE A 12 5.72 4.43 -18.82
C ILE A 12 4.73 4.85 -19.90
N ASP A 13 3.52 4.30 -19.85
CA ASP A 13 2.42 4.65 -20.75
C ASP A 13 1.72 5.95 -20.32
N GLU A 14 2.46 7.06 -20.44
CA GLU A 14 2.02 8.40 -20.06
C GLU A 14 2.57 9.44 -21.06
N PRO A 15 1.79 10.47 -21.45
CA PRO A 15 2.31 11.54 -22.30
C PRO A 15 3.52 12.24 -21.67
N ALA A 16 4.60 12.38 -22.45
CA ALA A 16 5.85 12.98 -21.97
C ALA A 16 5.67 14.42 -21.47
N GLU A 17 4.65 15.14 -21.96
CA GLU A 17 4.32 16.51 -21.55
C GLU A 17 3.99 16.63 -20.04
N TYR A 18 3.55 15.54 -19.39
CA TYR A 18 3.22 15.57 -17.95
C TYR A 18 4.42 16.03 -17.13
N ASN A 19 5.62 15.58 -17.52
CA ASN A 19 6.87 15.87 -16.83
C ASN A 19 7.50 17.22 -17.21
N THR A 20 6.81 18.03 -18.03
CA THR A 20 7.17 19.46 -18.21
C THR A 20 6.73 20.32 -17.03
N ASN A 21 5.67 19.89 -16.31
CA ASN A 21 5.26 20.47 -15.05
C ASN A 21 6.19 19.98 -13.92
N TYR A 22 6.80 20.89 -13.16
CA TYR A 22 7.79 20.50 -12.15
C TYR A 22 7.17 19.77 -10.95
N VAL A 23 5.90 20.00 -10.62
CA VAL A 23 5.20 19.29 -9.53
C VAL A 23 4.97 17.84 -9.93
N LEU A 24 4.44 17.63 -11.14
CA LEU A 24 4.28 16.30 -11.72
C LEU A 24 5.63 15.61 -11.93
N TYR A 25 6.67 16.34 -12.31
CA TYR A 25 8.02 15.79 -12.46
C TYR A 25 8.54 15.17 -11.16
N TRP A 26 8.58 15.93 -10.05
CA TRP A 26 9.08 15.40 -8.78
C TRP A 26 8.20 14.29 -8.20
N HIS A 27 6.89 14.35 -8.44
CA HIS A 27 5.99 13.25 -8.16
C HIS A 27 6.36 11.99 -8.96
N HIS A 28 6.64 12.12 -10.27
CA HIS A 28 7.13 11.02 -11.11
C HIS A 28 8.43 10.42 -10.58
N VAL A 29 9.40 11.23 -10.12
CA VAL A 29 10.64 10.72 -9.50
C VAL A 29 10.35 9.86 -8.27
N GLY A 30 9.37 10.24 -7.44
CA GLY A 30 8.90 9.41 -6.33
C GLY A 30 8.35 8.05 -6.79
N LEU A 31 7.64 8.00 -7.92
CA LEU A 31 7.15 6.75 -8.52
C LEU A 31 8.27 5.91 -9.14
N GLU A 32 9.31 6.53 -9.69
CA GLU A 32 10.51 5.84 -10.19
C GLU A 32 11.24 5.14 -9.04
N LEU A 33 11.48 5.85 -7.94
CA LEU A 33 12.11 5.29 -6.75
C LEU A 33 11.28 4.16 -6.14
N ASN A 34 9.94 4.27 -6.19
CA ASN A 34 9.04 3.18 -5.79
C ASN A 34 9.29 1.92 -6.62
N ARG A 35 9.23 1.96 -7.96
CA ARG A 35 9.45 0.74 -8.75
C ARG A 35 10.87 0.22 -8.66
N VAL A 36 11.87 1.11 -8.59
CA VAL A 36 13.28 0.71 -8.48
C VAL A 36 13.56 0.04 -7.15
N THR A 37 13.08 0.58 -6.02
CA THR A 37 13.34 -0.02 -4.70
C THR A 37 12.77 -1.43 -4.57
N HIS A 38 11.62 -1.71 -5.20
CA HIS A 38 11.04 -3.05 -5.25
C HIS A 38 11.78 -4.00 -6.20
N THR A 39 12.49 -3.46 -7.19
CA THR A 39 13.32 -4.25 -8.11
C THR A 39 14.67 -4.65 -7.48
N VAL A 40 15.21 -3.81 -6.59
CA VAL A 40 16.55 -4.01 -6.00
C VAL A 40 16.53 -4.48 -4.55
N GLY A 41 15.36 -4.59 -3.92
CA GLY A 41 15.23 -4.87 -2.49
C GLY A 41 15.78 -3.74 -1.62
N GLY A 42 15.42 -2.49 -1.94
CA GLY A 42 15.85 -1.28 -1.23
C GLY A 42 14.98 -0.90 -0.02
N PRO A 43 15.10 0.34 0.49
CA PRO A 43 14.28 0.85 1.58
C PRO A 43 12.85 1.19 1.10
N GLN A 44 11.97 1.48 2.05
CA GLN A 44 10.57 1.89 1.79
C GLN A 44 9.73 0.87 1.00
N THR A 45 10.06 -0.42 1.09
CA THR A 45 9.34 -1.48 0.38
C THR A 45 8.01 -1.86 1.05
N GLY A 46 7.12 -2.42 0.24
CA GLY A 46 5.79 -2.86 0.63
C GLY A 46 4.75 -1.74 0.70
N PRO A 47 3.45 -2.09 0.72
CA PRO A 47 2.39 -1.12 0.46
C PRO A 47 2.30 0.05 1.47
N PRO A 48 2.31 -0.15 2.80
CA PRO A 48 2.07 0.94 3.75
C PRO A 48 3.26 1.90 3.83
N ILE A 49 4.48 1.38 3.73
CA ILE A 49 5.70 2.19 3.83
C ILE A 49 5.93 2.98 2.53
N SER A 50 5.65 2.38 1.38
CA SER A 50 5.73 3.10 0.11
C SER A 50 4.65 4.18 -0.03
N ALA A 51 3.43 3.96 0.50
CA ALA A 51 2.42 5.01 0.62
C ALA A 51 2.89 6.16 1.53
N ARG A 52 3.51 5.83 2.68
CA ARG A 52 4.10 6.80 3.61
C ARG A 52 5.15 7.68 2.92
N ALA A 53 6.05 7.08 2.14
CA ALA A 53 7.09 7.81 1.41
C ALA A 53 6.52 8.86 0.45
N LEU A 54 5.45 8.52 -0.30
CA LEU A 54 4.77 9.47 -1.19
C LEU A 54 4.01 10.55 -0.40
N GLY A 55 3.37 10.20 0.72
CA GLY A 55 2.74 11.17 1.61
C GLY A 55 3.72 12.20 2.18
N MET A 56 4.91 11.75 2.62
CA MET A 56 5.98 12.63 3.11
C MET A 56 6.53 13.54 2.02
N LEU A 57 6.76 12.99 0.81
CA LEU A 57 7.16 13.79 -0.34
C LEU A 57 6.16 14.90 -0.64
N GLN A 58 4.88 14.56 -0.76
CA GLN A 58 3.88 15.54 -1.18
C GLN A 58 3.53 16.56 -0.10
N LEU A 59 3.67 16.24 1.19
CA LEU A 59 3.59 17.24 2.26
C LEU A 59 4.75 18.24 2.23
N ALA A 60 5.98 17.75 2.01
CA ALA A 60 7.14 18.63 1.88
C ALA A 60 7.02 19.56 0.66
N VAL A 61 6.54 19.03 -0.47
CA VAL A 61 6.23 19.83 -1.68
C VAL A 61 5.10 20.83 -1.41
N HIS A 62 4.04 20.41 -0.70
CA HIS A 62 2.89 21.24 -0.36
C HIS A 62 3.30 22.50 0.40
N ASP A 63 3.97 22.33 1.52
CA ASP A 63 4.31 23.48 2.36
C ASP A 63 5.44 24.32 1.76
N ALA A 64 6.37 23.72 1.00
CA ALA A 64 7.39 24.48 0.28
C ALA A 64 6.76 25.40 -0.79
N TYR A 65 5.75 24.91 -1.51
CA TYR A 65 5.05 25.69 -2.52
C TYR A 65 4.12 26.75 -1.89
N PHE A 66 3.22 26.34 -0.99
CA PHE A 66 2.20 27.24 -0.43
C PHE A 66 2.75 28.24 0.60
N ALA A 67 3.97 28.05 1.10
CA ALA A 67 4.66 29.12 1.83
C ALA A 67 5.04 30.29 0.91
N ILE A 68 5.47 30.02 -0.33
CA ILE A 68 5.84 31.04 -1.32
C ILE A 68 4.61 31.60 -2.04
N HIS A 69 3.64 30.73 -2.35
CA HIS A 69 2.37 31.10 -2.98
C HIS A 69 1.18 30.77 -2.05
N PRO A 70 0.89 31.61 -1.04
CA PRO A 70 -0.20 31.36 -0.10
C PRO A 70 -1.57 31.18 -0.77
N SER A 71 -2.29 30.15 -0.33
CA SER A 71 -3.68 29.92 -0.74
C SER A 71 -4.64 30.75 0.12
N SER A 72 -5.73 31.24 -0.48
CA SER A 72 -6.83 31.88 0.25
C SER A 72 -7.84 30.90 0.85
N SER A 73 -7.80 29.63 0.45
CA SER A 73 -8.83 28.64 0.79
C SER A 73 -8.40 27.62 1.84
N PHE A 74 -7.09 27.49 2.08
CA PHE A 74 -6.51 26.57 3.06
C PHE A 74 -5.14 27.09 3.49
N LEU A 75 -4.61 26.53 4.57
CA LEU A 75 -3.28 26.86 5.11
C LEU A 75 -2.26 25.78 4.71
N THR A 76 -0.98 26.09 4.93
CA THR A 76 0.08 25.07 4.98
C THR A 76 -0.23 24.05 6.09
N PHE A 77 0.28 22.83 5.93
CA PHE A 77 0.05 21.74 6.88
C PHE A 77 0.77 22.01 8.22
N LEU A 78 2.02 22.47 8.16
CA LEU A 78 2.74 23.02 9.31
C LEU A 78 2.50 24.52 9.41
N THR A 79 2.61 25.04 10.63
CA THR A 79 2.34 26.46 10.94
C THR A 79 3.64 27.22 11.16
N SER A 80 3.80 28.39 10.53
CA SER A 80 4.92 29.30 10.83
C SER A 80 4.85 29.75 12.28
N GLY A 81 5.97 29.69 13.01
CA GLY A 81 6.03 30.10 14.41
C GLY A 81 5.23 29.21 15.37
N ALA A 82 4.97 27.93 15.04
CA ALA A 82 4.31 27.00 15.96
C ALA A 82 5.11 26.84 17.27
N ASP A 83 4.41 26.82 18.42
CA ASP A 83 5.03 26.68 19.75
C ASP A 83 5.84 25.38 19.89
N ASN A 84 5.40 24.31 19.21
CA ASN A 84 6.13 23.05 19.16
C ASN A 84 7.11 23.06 17.97
N PRO A 85 8.43 23.09 18.19
CA PRO A 85 9.42 23.16 17.12
C PRO A 85 9.35 21.97 16.15
N ALA A 86 8.83 20.81 16.57
CA ALA A 86 8.66 19.66 15.70
C ALA A 86 7.56 19.85 14.62
N TYR A 87 6.69 20.85 14.80
CA TYR A 87 5.59 21.20 13.89
C TYR A 87 5.72 22.62 13.32
N ALA A 88 6.85 23.29 13.55
CA ALA A 88 7.10 24.63 13.05
C ALA A 88 7.54 24.57 11.58
N LEU A 89 6.81 25.28 10.72
CA LEU A 89 7.25 25.50 9.35
C LEU A 89 8.47 26.44 9.35
N PRO A 90 9.55 26.13 8.59
CA PRO A 90 10.68 27.05 8.47
C PRO A 90 10.26 28.42 7.90
N GLU A 91 10.99 29.47 8.28
CA GLU A 91 10.80 30.81 7.73
C GLU A 91 11.37 30.92 6.31
N LEU A 92 10.75 31.72 5.44
CA LEU A 92 11.16 31.87 4.03
C LEU A 92 12.56 32.46 3.86
N SER A 93 12.99 33.36 4.77
CA SER A 93 14.32 34.01 4.74
C SER A 93 14.76 34.53 3.35
N GLY A 94 13.82 35.11 2.59
CA GLY A 94 14.08 35.65 1.25
C GLY A 94 13.96 34.63 0.10
N ALA A 95 13.36 33.47 0.33
CA ALA A 95 12.91 32.55 -0.71
C ALA A 95 11.64 33.07 -1.41
N ASP A 96 11.67 33.11 -2.75
CA ASP A 96 10.56 33.60 -3.60
C ASP A 96 10.37 32.79 -4.91
N ASP A 97 11.14 31.72 -5.11
CA ASP A 97 11.07 30.83 -6.27
C ASP A 97 10.46 29.48 -5.88
N ALA A 98 9.18 29.30 -6.18
CA ALA A 98 8.44 28.08 -5.85
C ALA A 98 8.95 26.83 -6.57
N ARG A 99 9.50 26.96 -7.80
CA ARG A 99 10.06 25.83 -8.54
C ARG A 99 11.30 25.30 -7.82
N GLN A 100 12.20 26.18 -7.40
CA GLN A 100 13.40 25.79 -6.66
C GLN A 100 13.09 25.31 -5.24
N ALA A 101 12.09 25.89 -4.56
CA ALA A 101 11.64 25.38 -3.26
C ALA A 101 11.06 23.96 -3.36
N VAL A 102 10.23 23.68 -4.37
CA VAL A 102 9.71 22.33 -4.62
C VAL A 102 10.82 21.35 -4.98
N ALA A 103 11.81 21.78 -5.77
CA ALA A 103 13.00 20.96 -6.07
C ALA A 103 13.80 20.64 -4.80
N GLY A 104 14.08 21.66 -3.97
CA GLY A 104 14.79 21.51 -2.70
C GLY A 104 14.10 20.55 -1.74
N ALA A 105 12.77 20.68 -1.61
CA ALA A 105 11.97 19.79 -0.80
C ALA A 105 11.98 18.35 -1.32
N SER A 106 11.80 18.17 -2.64
CA SER A 106 11.72 16.86 -3.27
C SER A 106 13.05 16.11 -3.22
N VAL A 107 14.15 16.76 -3.67
CA VAL A 107 15.49 16.16 -3.66
C VAL A 107 15.87 15.77 -2.24
N THR A 108 15.65 16.64 -1.26
CA THR A 108 16.01 16.38 0.14
C THR A 108 15.19 15.23 0.72
N MET A 109 13.85 15.26 0.59
CA MET A 109 12.99 14.21 1.13
C MET A 109 13.31 12.84 0.52
N LEU A 110 13.43 12.77 -0.82
CA LEU A 110 13.76 11.53 -1.51
C LEU A 110 15.16 11.02 -1.15
N SER A 111 16.14 11.91 -1.02
CA SER A 111 17.48 11.55 -0.58
C SER A 111 17.47 10.93 0.83
N MET A 112 16.78 11.57 1.78
CA MET A 112 16.70 11.06 3.15
C MET A 112 15.96 9.73 3.26
N LEU A 113 15.00 9.47 2.37
CA LEU A 113 14.22 8.23 2.37
C LEU A 113 14.92 7.04 1.69
N TYR A 114 15.74 7.30 0.66
CA TYR A 114 16.25 6.26 -0.25
C TYR A 114 17.78 6.14 -0.34
N MET A 115 18.55 7.14 0.09
CA MET A 115 20.01 7.04 0.09
C MET A 115 20.53 6.25 1.29
N LYS A 116 21.76 5.73 1.17
CA LYS A 116 22.42 4.99 2.23
C LYS A 116 22.61 5.90 3.45
N PRO A 117 22.09 5.54 4.64
CA PRO A 117 22.22 6.38 5.82
C PRO A 117 23.70 6.49 6.25
N PRO A 118 24.17 7.68 6.66
CA PRO A 118 25.58 7.92 7.00
C PRO A 118 26.00 7.20 8.30
N THR A 119 25.07 6.96 9.22
CA THR A 119 25.25 6.12 10.39
C THR A 119 24.33 4.90 10.25
N ASN A 120 24.89 3.71 10.46
CA ASN A 120 24.14 2.46 10.36
C ASN A 120 23.41 2.20 11.68
N PRO A 121 22.10 2.44 11.74
CA PRO A 121 21.26 1.44 12.35
C PRO A 121 20.19 1.08 11.33
N ASN A 122 20.45 0.04 10.54
CA ASN A 122 19.36 -0.64 9.86
C ASN A 122 18.36 -1.13 10.93
N PRO A 123 17.16 -0.56 11.02
CA PRO A 123 16.20 -0.87 12.07
C PRO A 123 15.55 -2.25 11.87
N ASN A 124 15.87 -2.92 10.77
CA ASN A 124 15.42 -4.26 10.46
C ASN A 124 16.62 -5.23 10.37
N PRO A 125 17.06 -5.85 11.50
CA PRO A 125 18.23 -6.75 11.50
C PRO A 125 18.09 -7.97 10.58
N GLY A 126 16.88 -8.29 10.09
CA GLY A 126 16.61 -9.36 9.12
C GLY A 126 16.63 -8.95 7.64
N ALA A 127 16.73 -7.66 7.31
CA ALA A 127 16.67 -7.14 5.93
C ALA A 127 17.86 -6.22 5.66
N THR A 128 19.04 -6.80 5.45
CA THR A 128 20.22 -6.05 4.98
C THR A 128 19.97 -5.59 3.54
N ILE A 129 20.06 -4.27 3.30
CA ILE A 129 19.95 -3.67 1.96
C ILE A 129 21.37 -3.63 1.35
N SER A 130 21.51 -4.08 0.10
CA SER A 130 22.81 -4.10 -0.58
C SER A 130 23.28 -2.70 -0.99
N ASP A 131 24.59 -2.53 -1.13
CA ASP A 131 25.19 -1.29 -1.64
C ASP A 131 24.77 -1.03 -3.09
N ASN A 132 24.54 -2.09 -3.87
CA ASN A 132 23.99 -1.96 -5.22
C ASN A 132 22.58 -1.38 -5.21
N ALA A 133 21.71 -1.79 -4.27
CA ALA A 133 20.37 -1.23 -4.16
C ALA A 133 20.41 0.28 -3.91
N TYR A 134 21.25 0.73 -2.97
CA TYR A 134 21.45 2.16 -2.73
C TYR A 134 22.06 2.89 -3.93
N ALA A 135 23.01 2.29 -4.64
CA ALA A 135 23.62 2.88 -5.83
C ALA A 135 22.60 3.07 -6.98
N GLN A 136 21.69 2.12 -7.18
CA GLN A 136 20.62 2.23 -8.18
C GLN A 136 19.65 3.38 -7.84
N LEU A 137 19.28 3.51 -6.56
CA LEU A 137 18.40 4.58 -6.11
C LEU A 137 19.08 5.96 -6.17
N GLN A 138 20.35 6.03 -5.78
CA GLN A 138 21.17 7.23 -5.93
C GLN A 138 21.23 7.67 -7.39
N TYR A 139 21.45 6.74 -8.32
CA TYR A 139 21.49 7.03 -9.75
C TYR A 139 20.17 7.66 -10.26
N VAL A 140 19.01 7.16 -9.79
CA VAL A 140 17.71 7.75 -10.12
C VAL A 140 17.61 9.20 -9.63
N ILE A 141 18.06 9.48 -8.39
CA ILE A 141 18.03 10.83 -7.83
C ILE A 141 18.98 11.75 -8.58
N ASP A 142 20.22 11.34 -8.84
CA ASP A 142 21.22 12.16 -9.55
C ASP A 142 20.76 12.49 -10.98
N LYS A 143 20.19 11.50 -11.68
CA LYS A 143 19.59 11.70 -12.99
C LYS A 143 18.40 12.66 -12.91
N SER A 144 17.57 12.54 -11.88
CA SER A 144 16.40 13.42 -11.72
C SER A 144 16.76 14.89 -11.49
N VAL A 145 17.87 15.18 -10.82
CA VAL A 145 18.37 16.55 -10.65
C VAL A 145 18.83 17.13 -11.99
N THR A 146 19.46 16.30 -12.83
CA THR A 146 19.94 16.70 -14.16
C THR A 146 18.79 16.96 -15.13
N ASP A 147 17.76 16.12 -15.09
CA ASP A 147 16.65 16.14 -16.07
C ASP A 147 15.48 17.07 -15.66
N ALA A 148 15.56 17.74 -14.50
CA ALA A 148 14.45 18.53 -13.95
C ALA A 148 14.05 19.71 -14.86
N PRO A 149 12.75 19.92 -15.13
CA PRO A 149 12.29 21.00 -15.99
C PRO A 149 12.60 22.37 -15.35
N GLY A 150 13.33 23.21 -16.07
CA GLY A 150 13.80 24.50 -15.58
C GLY A 150 15.07 24.44 -14.72
N GLY A 151 15.67 23.25 -14.54
CA GLY A 151 16.91 23.05 -13.81
C GLY A 151 16.78 23.12 -12.29
N VAL A 152 17.85 22.71 -11.60
CA VAL A 152 17.97 22.76 -10.13
C VAL A 152 19.13 23.70 -9.75
N ASP A 153 18.82 24.77 -9.03
CA ASP A 153 19.80 25.65 -8.42
C ASP A 153 19.89 25.39 -6.91
N ALA A 154 20.80 24.48 -6.55
CA ALA A 154 21.05 24.09 -5.16
C ALA A 154 21.63 25.23 -4.28
N ALA A 155 22.12 26.31 -4.89
CA ALA A 155 22.63 27.47 -4.17
C ALA A 155 21.54 28.51 -3.85
N SER A 156 20.38 28.44 -4.51
CA SER A 156 19.28 29.39 -4.30
C SER A 156 18.74 29.37 -2.86
N SER A 157 18.29 30.52 -2.37
CA SER A 157 17.60 30.64 -1.07
C SER A 157 16.35 29.75 -1.03
N SER A 158 15.60 29.70 -2.13
CA SER A 158 14.38 28.90 -2.26
C SER A 158 14.64 27.40 -2.20
N PHE A 159 15.68 26.88 -2.86
CA PHE A 159 16.07 25.46 -2.71
C PHE A 159 16.44 25.13 -1.26
N ASN A 160 17.20 25.99 -0.60
CA ASN A 160 17.59 25.81 0.80
C ASN A 160 16.38 25.86 1.74
N PHE A 161 15.41 26.73 1.47
CA PHE A 161 14.12 26.75 2.17
C PHE A 161 13.37 25.42 1.99
N GLY A 162 13.21 24.94 0.76
CA GLY A 162 12.59 23.64 0.46
C GLY A 162 13.27 22.48 1.19
N LYS A 163 14.60 22.46 1.22
CA LYS A 163 15.40 21.50 1.99
C LYS A 163 15.08 21.54 3.49
N ALA A 164 14.95 22.74 4.07
CA ALA A 164 14.58 22.91 5.47
C ALA A 164 13.17 22.35 5.73
N VAL A 165 12.20 22.64 4.86
CA VAL A 165 10.83 22.11 4.96
C VAL A 165 10.83 20.58 4.96
N ALA A 166 11.51 19.95 3.99
CA ALA A 166 11.62 18.50 3.92
C ALA A 166 12.27 17.87 5.15
N THR A 167 13.27 18.54 5.74
CA THR A 167 13.95 18.07 6.95
C THR A 167 12.99 18.04 8.15
N VAL A 168 12.13 19.06 8.31
CA VAL A 168 11.11 19.07 9.37
C VAL A 168 10.13 17.91 9.20
N PHE A 169 9.60 17.72 7.99
CA PHE A 169 8.69 16.60 7.72
C PHE A 169 9.33 15.24 7.94
N PHE A 170 10.59 15.06 7.52
CA PHE A 170 11.30 13.81 7.74
C PHE A 170 11.46 13.53 9.23
N ASN A 171 11.96 14.50 10.00
CA ASN A 171 12.14 14.34 11.45
C ASN A 171 10.81 14.08 12.18
N LEU A 172 9.72 14.70 11.72
CA LEU A 172 8.41 14.55 12.32
C LEU A 172 7.78 13.19 12.02
N LEU A 173 7.82 12.76 10.76
CA LEU A 173 7.00 11.67 10.21
C LEU A 173 7.78 10.44 9.79
N PHE A 174 9.11 10.43 9.76
CA PHE A 174 9.86 9.22 9.45
C PHE A 174 9.57 8.12 10.48
N HIS A 175 9.21 6.93 9.99
CA HIS A 175 8.96 5.78 10.85
C HIS A 175 10.16 4.85 10.83
N ALA A 176 11.07 5.06 11.79
CA ALA A 176 12.33 4.33 11.83
C ALA A 176 12.18 2.80 11.78
N PRO A 177 11.27 2.14 12.53
CA PRO A 177 11.12 0.68 12.43
C PRO A 177 10.71 0.16 11.05
N GLY A 178 10.22 1.02 10.14
CA GLY A 178 9.76 0.62 8.81
C GLY A 178 8.72 -0.50 8.88
N ALA A 179 8.91 -1.54 8.07
CA ALA A 179 8.09 -2.75 8.08
C ALA A 179 8.69 -3.89 8.93
N SER A 180 9.50 -3.56 9.95
CA SER A 180 10.16 -4.56 10.80
C SER A 180 9.16 -5.54 11.43
N GLN A 181 9.58 -6.81 11.46
CA GLN A 181 8.84 -7.92 12.03
C GLN A 181 9.44 -8.44 13.34
N ALA A 182 10.45 -7.74 13.88
CA ALA A 182 11.24 -8.23 15.01
C ALA A 182 10.36 -8.49 16.25
N GLY A 183 10.27 -9.75 16.67
CA GLY A 183 9.46 -10.18 17.81
C GLY A 183 8.04 -10.63 17.48
N TYR A 184 7.64 -10.63 16.21
CA TYR A 184 6.36 -11.21 15.78
C TYR A 184 6.49 -12.69 15.42
N HIS A 185 5.53 -13.50 15.89
CA HIS A 185 5.33 -14.88 15.48
C HIS A 185 3.82 -15.14 15.32
N PRO A 186 3.38 -15.83 14.26
CA PRO A 186 1.97 -16.17 14.09
C PRO A 186 1.50 -17.15 15.17
N THR A 187 0.20 -17.13 15.45
CA THR A 187 -0.46 -18.10 16.34
C THR A 187 -1.43 -18.93 15.51
N PRO A 188 -1.07 -20.16 15.10
CA PRO A 188 -1.91 -20.99 14.24
C PRO A 188 -3.24 -21.37 14.88
N GLY A 189 -4.28 -21.50 14.06
CA GLY A 189 -5.62 -21.91 14.47
C GLY A 189 -6.68 -21.51 13.44
N PRO A 190 -7.94 -21.93 13.63
CA PRO A 190 -9.04 -21.51 12.75
C PRO A 190 -9.07 -19.99 12.60
N TYR A 191 -9.21 -19.51 11.37
CA TYR A 191 -9.23 -18.08 11.01
C TYR A 191 -7.91 -17.32 11.19
N LYS A 192 -6.84 -17.95 11.69
CA LYS A 192 -5.57 -17.26 12.00
C LYS A 192 -4.58 -17.26 10.84
N PHE A 193 -3.99 -16.10 10.59
CA PHE A 193 -2.89 -15.90 9.65
C PHE A 193 -1.64 -16.67 10.09
N ASP A 194 -0.97 -17.28 9.12
CA ASP A 194 0.30 -17.98 9.24
C ASP A 194 1.05 -17.94 7.89
N ASP A 195 2.25 -18.51 7.84
CA ASP A 195 3.03 -18.74 6.61
C ASP A 195 2.14 -19.33 5.50
N GLU A 196 2.17 -18.74 4.31
CA GLU A 196 1.30 -19.17 3.21
C GLU A 196 1.82 -20.47 2.56
N PRO A 197 0.94 -21.43 2.21
CA PRO A 197 1.38 -22.80 1.91
C PRO A 197 2.14 -22.95 0.57
N THR A 198 2.09 -21.96 -0.33
CA THR A 198 2.88 -21.97 -1.58
C THR A 198 4.26 -21.30 -1.43
N HIS A 199 4.45 -20.46 -0.41
CA HIS A 199 5.73 -19.79 -0.09
C HIS A 199 6.00 -19.80 1.43
N PRO A 200 6.09 -20.98 2.06
CA PRO A 200 6.16 -21.08 3.52
C PRO A 200 7.49 -20.59 4.10
N VAL A 201 8.54 -20.52 3.26
CA VAL A 201 9.85 -20.01 3.64
C VAL A 201 10.60 -19.58 2.37
N VAL A 202 11.37 -18.49 2.45
CA VAL A 202 12.25 -18.05 1.38
C VAL A 202 13.72 -18.17 1.80
N LEU A 203 14.61 -18.32 0.83
CA LEU A 203 16.05 -18.32 1.06
C LEU A 203 16.62 -16.95 0.69
N VAL A 204 17.11 -16.22 1.69
CA VAL A 204 17.72 -14.89 1.50
C VAL A 204 19.22 -14.95 1.69
N PRO A 205 20.02 -14.08 1.04
CA PRO A 205 21.45 -13.96 1.28
C PRO A 205 21.77 -13.70 2.75
N VAL A 206 22.81 -14.37 3.27
CA VAL A 206 23.36 -14.05 4.60
C VAL A 206 23.98 -12.64 4.59
N ASP A 207 24.70 -12.32 3.52
CA ASP A 207 25.22 -10.98 3.22
C ASP A 207 24.57 -10.46 1.94
N ALA A 208 23.85 -9.34 2.03
CA ALA A 208 23.17 -8.73 0.89
C ALA A 208 24.14 -8.21 -0.18
N ASN A 209 25.41 -7.96 0.17
CA ASN A 209 26.45 -7.59 -0.78
C ASN A 209 27.11 -8.81 -1.46
N ASN A 210 26.78 -10.02 -1.03
CA ASN A 210 27.20 -11.27 -1.66
C ASN A 210 25.96 -12.13 -2.02
N PRO A 211 25.16 -11.68 -3.01
CA PRO A 211 23.89 -12.32 -3.35
C PRO A 211 24.05 -13.72 -3.94
N ASP A 212 25.24 -14.12 -4.38
CA ASP A 212 25.55 -15.49 -4.86
C ASP A 212 26.14 -16.39 -3.74
N GLY A 213 26.44 -15.81 -2.57
CA GLY A 213 27.00 -16.52 -1.42
C GLY A 213 25.99 -17.38 -0.65
N PRO A 214 26.33 -17.77 0.60
CA PRO A 214 25.44 -18.55 1.45
C PRO A 214 24.07 -17.91 1.66
N LYS A 215 23.06 -18.76 1.80
CA LYS A 215 21.66 -18.38 2.03
C LYS A 215 21.19 -18.83 3.40
N ARG A 216 20.19 -18.16 3.95
CA ARG A 216 19.49 -18.53 5.19
C ARG A 216 17.98 -18.58 4.97
N PRO A 217 17.24 -19.45 5.68
CA PRO A 217 15.80 -19.43 5.68
C PRO A 217 15.27 -18.12 6.30
N PHE A 218 14.18 -17.61 5.75
CA PHE A 218 13.50 -16.42 6.23
C PHE A 218 11.99 -16.57 6.02
N ARG A 219 11.22 -16.26 7.07
CA ARG A 219 9.76 -16.16 7.04
C ARG A 219 9.41 -14.69 7.13
N GLN A 220 8.60 -14.20 6.21
CA GLN A 220 8.31 -12.78 6.09
C GLN A 220 6.94 -12.45 6.68
N TYR A 221 6.89 -11.44 7.53
CA TYR A 221 5.67 -10.88 8.11
C TYR A 221 5.73 -9.37 7.98
N HIS A 222 4.98 -8.79 7.03
CA HIS A 222 5.21 -7.41 6.64
C HIS A 222 4.53 -6.38 7.56
N GLY A 223 5.34 -5.73 8.40
CA GLY A 223 4.94 -4.59 9.23
C GLY A 223 3.92 -4.91 10.34
N PRO A 224 4.08 -5.99 11.15
CA PRO A 224 3.13 -6.38 12.21
C PRO A 224 2.88 -5.30 13.27
N PHE A 225 3.80 -4.35 13.40
CA PHE A 225 3.71 -3.28 14.41
C PHE A 225 3.52 -1.89 13.80
N TYR A 226 3.50 -1.77 12.48
CA TYR A 226 3.47 -0.48 11.79
C TYR A 226 2.21 0.31 12.15
N GLY A 227 1.03 -0.24 11.87
CA GLY A 227 -0.24 0.48 12.06
C GLY A 227 -0.50 0.90 13.50
N LYS A 228 0.00 0.14 14.49
CA LYS A 228 -0.17 0.45 15.92
C LYS A 228 0.86 1.44 16.48
N THR A 229 2.01 1.64 15.82
CA THR A 229 3.10 2.49 16.35
C THR A 229 3.45 3.69 15.48
N ALA A 230 3.12 3.67 14.19
CA ALA A 230 3.44 4.76 13.29
C ALA A 230 2.59 6.00 13.59
N LYS A 231 3.24 7.18 13.60
CA LYS A 231 2.52 8.44 13.62
C LYS A 231 1.60 8.54 12.40
N ARG A 232 0.35 8.92 12.67
CA ARG A 232 -0.65 9.29 11.67
C ARG A 232 -0.33 10.68 11.11
N PHE A 233 -0.75 10.94 9.89
CA PHE A 233 -0.45 12.18 9.19
C PHE A 233 -1.53 13.22 9.48
N ALA A 234 -2.76 12.96 9.04
CA ALA A 234 -3.82 13.95 9.02
C ALA A 234 -5.18 13.44 9.53
N THR A 235 -5.34 12.15 9.82
CA THR A 235 -6.53 11.69 10.53
C THR A 235 -6.63 12.33 11.92
N GLN A 236 -7.84 12.63 12.35
CA GLN A 236 -8.13 13.32 13.60
C GLN A 236 -8.66 12.38 14.69
N THR A 237 -9.03 11.16 14.31
CA THR A 237 -9.42 10.07 15.19
C THR A 237 -8.74 8.76 14.80
N GLU A 238 -8.81 7.77 15.69
CA GLU A 238 -8.56 6.39 15.30
C GLU A 238 -9.71 5.89 14.40
N HIS A 239 -9.36 5.14 13.35
CA HIS A 239 -10.33 4.43 12.53
C HIS A 239 -10.30 2.94 12.85
N MET A 240 -11.47 2.31 12.84
CA MET A 240 -11.69 0.91 13.18
C MET A 240 -12.71 0.30 12.22
N ILE A 241 -12.65 -1.01 12.05
CA ILE A 241 -13.65 -1.78 11.30
C ILE A 241 -14.35 -2.81 12.19
N ALA A 242 -15.50 -3.29 11.75
CA ALA A 242 -16.26 -4.36 12.40
C ALA A 242 -15.46 -5.66 12.45
N ASP A 243 -15.78 -6.54 13.41
CA ASP A 243 -15.21 -7.89 13.45
C ASP A 243 -15.53 -8.65 12.15
N PRO A 244 -14.57 -9.36 11.54
CA PRO A 244 -14.85 -10.13 10.33
C PRO A 244 -15.75 -11.34 10.64
N PRO A 245 -16.49 -11.85 9.64
CA PRO A 245 -17.44 -12.94 9.84
C PRO A 245 -16.84 -14.16 10.55
N ALA A 246 -17.62 -14.74 11.45
CA ALA A 246 -17.34 -15.96 12.22
C ALA A 246 -16.31 -15.85 13.36
N ILE A 247 -15.81 -14.65 13.70
CA ILE A 247 -14.99 -14.43 14.91
C ILE A 247 -15.56 -13.33 15.81
N ARG A 248 -15.19 -13.34 17.10
CA ARG A 248 -15.53 -12.30 18.09
C ARG A 248 -17.04 -11.96 18.08
N SER A 249 -17.45 -10.69 17.98
CA SER A 249 -18.87 -10.32 18.00
C SER A 249 -19.65 -10.77 16.75
N ALA A 250 -18.95 -11.16 15.68
CA ALA A 250 -19.51 -11.67 14.43
C ALA A 250 -19.51 -13.22 14.35
N VAL A 251 -19.31 -13.92 15.47
CA VAL A 251 -19.33 -15.41 15.53
C VAL A 251 -20.62 -16.03 14.99
N GLY A 252 -21.73 -15.30 15.04
CA GLY A 252 -23.03 -15.73 14.48
C GLY A 252 -23.13 -15.67 12.95
N GLU A 253 -22.16 -15.08 12.26
CA GLU A 253 -22.18 -14.85 10.80
C GLU A 253 -21.63 -16.03 10.00
N GLN A 254 -22.00 -17.25 10.40
CA GLN A 254 -21.45 -18.46 9.81
C GLN A 254 -21.87 -18.65 8.34
N ALA A 255 -23.11 -18.27 8.00
CA ALA A 255 -23.61 -18.32 6.63
C ALA A 255 -22.83 -17.38 5.68
N GLU A 256 -22.49 -16.18 6.14
CA GLU A 256 -21.65 -15.23 5.40
C GLU A 256 -20.25 -15.78 5.14
N TYR A 257 -19.62 -16.37 6.16
CA TYR A 257 -18.30 -16.98 6.01
C TYR A 257 -18.33 -18.18 5.05
N ASP A 258 -19.31 -19.07 5.20
CA ASP A 258 -19.44 -20.27 4.38
C ASP A 258 -19.69 -19.92 2.89
N ASP A 259 -20.52 -18.91 2.63
CA ASP A 259 -20.78 -18.42 1.28
C ASP A 259 -19.58 -17.65 0.70
N SER A 260 -18.75 -17.04 1.54
CA SER A 260 -17.45 -16.46 1.15
C SER A 260 -16.45 -17.53 0.70
N VAL A 261 -16.41 -18.70 1.35
CA VAL A 261 -15.61 -19.86 0.92
C VAL A 261 -16.06 -20.35 -0.46
N ARG A 262 -17.38 -20.53 -0.65
CA ARG A 262 -17.96 -20.91 -1.95
C ARG A 262 -17.59 -19.91 -3.05
N GLN A 263 -17.74 -18.62 -2.77
CA GLN A 263 -17.42 -17.58 -3.74
C GLN A 263 -15.94 -17.56 -4.09
N ILE A 264 -15.04 -17.62 -3.10
CA ILE A 264 -13.62 -17.43 -3.37
C ILE A 264 -13.03 -18.61 -4.16
N ILE A 265 -13.54 -19.83 -3.95
CA ILE A 265 -13.21 -20.99 -4.78
C ILE A 265 -13.60 -20.76 -6.24
N ALA A 266 -14.82 -20.26 -6.48
CA ALA A 266 -15.33 -20.00 -7.82
C ALA A 266 -14.64 -18.82 -8.52
N MET A 267 -14.42 -17.72 -7.80
CA MET A 267 -13.98 -16.45 -8.38
C MET A 267 -12.46 -16.25 -8.31
N GLY A 268 -11.77 -16.90 -7.36
CA GLY A 268 -10.36 -16.67 -7.06
C GLY A 268 -9.42 -17.79 -7.48
N GLY A 269 -9.93 -18.93 -7.97
CA GLY A 269 -9.12 -20.11 -8.30
C GLY A 269 -8.18 -19.94 -9.51
N ALA A 270 -7.16 -20.78 -9.59
CA ALA A 270 -6.21 -20.78 -10.70
C ALA A 270 -6.86 -21.12 -12.06
N THR A 271 -6.31 -20.56 -13.14
CA THR A 271 -6.77 -20.81 -14.52
C THR A 271 -6.57 -22.28 -14.91
N GLY A 272 -7.62 -23.10 -14.83
CA GLY A 272 -7.57 -24.53 -15.15
C GLY A 272 -8.23 -25.44 -14.11
N LEU A 273 -8.53 -24.92 -12.91
CA LEU A 273 -9.30 -25.68 -11.93
C LEU A 273 -10.78 -25.73 -12.33
N ASN A 274 -11.37 -26.92 -12.38
CA ASN A 274 -12.81 -27.16 -12.60
C ASN A 274 -13.75 -26.26 -11.75
N PRO A 275 -13.47 -26.00 -10.46
CA PRO A 275 -14.34 -25.12 -9.66
C PRO A 275 -14.23 -23.63 -10.04
N THR A 276 -13.21 -23.19 -10.78
CA THR A 276 -13.06 -21.77 -11.16
C THR A 276 -14.09 -21.38 -12.20
N LYS A 277 -14.95 -20.42 -11.85
CA LYS A 277 -16.01 -19.83 -12.69
C LYS A 277 -15.72 -18.39 -13.12
N ARG A 278 -14.63 -17.80 -12.63
CA ARG A 278 -14.14 -16.48 -13.05
C ARG A 278 -13.98 -16.40 -14.57
N SER A 279 -14.50 -15.32 -15.18
CA SER A 279 -14.36 -15.07 -16.61
C SER A 279 -12.95 -14.58 -17.00
N PRO A 280 -12.57 -14.64 -18.29
CA PRO A 280 -11.34 -14.03 -18.76
C PRO A 280 -11.25 -12.53 -18.46
N PHE A 281 -12.36 -11.78 -18.63
CA PHE A 281 -12.36 -10.34 -18.33
C PHE A 281 -12.21 -10.06 -16.82
N GLN A 282 -12.80 -10.88 -15.95
CA GLN A 282 -12.56 -10.77 -14.51
C GLN A 282 -11.11 -11.10 -14.13
N THR A 283 -10.44 -11.98 -14.89
CA THR A 283 -8.98 -12.18 -14.76
C THR A 283 -8.21 -10.92 -15.14
N THR A 284 -8.60 -10.25 -16.24
CA THR A 284 -8.04 -8.95 -16.62
C THR A 284 -8.24 -7.91 -15.50
N GLN A 285 -9.44 -7.80 -14.94
CA GLN A 285 -9.72 -6.90 -13.81
C GLN A 285 -8.86 -7.24 -12.58
N GLY A 286 -8.69 -8.52 -12.25
CA GLY A 286 -7.82 -8.98 -11.17
C GLY A 286 -6.37 -8.52 -11.35
N MET A 287 -5.79 -8.77 -12.52
CA MET A 287 -4.39 -8.46 -12.82
C MET A 287 -4.14 -6.95 -12.98
N PHE A 288 -5.11 -6.20 -13.53
CA PHE A 288 -4.98 -4.77 -13.81
C PHE A 288 -4.60 -3.95 -12.57
N TRP A 289 -5.15 -4.31 -11.41
CA TRP A 289 -4.96 -3.61 -10.14
C TRP A 289 -3.89 -4.22 -9.24
N ALA A 290 -3.06 -5.15 -9.74
CA ALA A 290 -2.15 -5.92 -8.91
C ALA A 290 -1.04 -5.09 -8.27
N TYR A 291 0.04 -4.78 -9.00
CA TYR A 291 1.17 -3.99 -8.49
C TYR A 291 1.66 -4.52 -7.14
N ASP A 292 1.83 -5.83 -7.02
CA ASP A 292 2.09 -6.49 -5.73
C ASP A 292 3.59 -6.47 -5.32
N GLY A 293 4.30 -5.37 -5.60
CA GLY A 293 5.72 -5.21 -5.28
C GLY A 293 6.67 -5.85 -6.30
N SER A 294 6.21 -6.01 -7.54
CA SER A 294 6.92 -6.70 -8.62
C SER A 294 8.07 -5.87 -9.20
N ASN A 295 9.07 -6.57 -9.78
CA ASN A 295 10.18 -5.97 -10.51
C ASN A 295 9.67 -4.99 -11.58
N LEU A 296 10.27 -3.80 -11.63
CA LEU A 296 9.98 -2.71 -12.59
C LEU A 296 8.57 -2.10 -12.48
N VAL A 297 7.71 -2.62 -11.60
CA VAL A 297 6.30 -2.22 -11.44
C VAL A 297 6.06 -1.51 -10.10
N GLY A 298 6.58 -2.03 -8.99
CA GLY A 298 6.38 -1.44 -7.66
C GLY A 298 5.06 -1.81 -6.99
N THR A 299 4.53 -0.94 -6.12
CA THR A 299 3.39 -1.20 -5.23
C THR A 299 2.08 -0.52 -5.65
N PRO A 300 0.91 -0.86 -5.06
CA PRO A 300 -0.36 -0.26 -5.46
C PRO A 300 -0.40 1.27 -5.34
N PRO A 301 0.19 1.92 -4.31
CA PRO A 301 0.32 3.38 -4.27
C PRO A 301 0.93 4.00 -5.53
N ARG A 302 1.83 3.29 -6.24
CA ARG A 302 2.36 3.77 -7.51
C ARG A 302 1.29 3.83 -8.59
N PHE A 303 0.48 2.77 -8.72
CA PHE A 303 -0.56 2.74 -9.74
C PHE A 303 -1.66 3.77 -9.51
N TYR A 304 -2.11 3.91 -8.25
CA TYR A 304 -3.11 4.92 -7.92
C TYR A 304 -2.62 6.33 -8.28
N ASN A 305 -1.33 6.60 -8.08
CA ASN A 305 -0.73 7.86 -8.46
C ASN A 305 -0.55 8.02 -9.98
N GLN A 306 -0.30 6.95 -10.75
CA GLN A 306 -0.35 6.99 -12.21
C GLN A 306 -1.76 7.39 -12.71
N ILE A 307 -2.81 6.85 -12.08
CA ILE A 307 -4.20 7.21 -12.38
C ILE A 307 -4.49 8.66 -11.99
N VAL A 308 -4.10 9.09 -10.79
CA VAL A 308 -4.35 10.45 -10.29
C VAL A 308 -3.63 11.50 -11.15
N ARG A 309 -2.42 11.22 -11.65
CA ARG A 309 -1.75 12.09 -12.63
C ARG A 309 -2.56 12.25 -13.90
N ARG A 310 -3.15 11.15 -14.40
CA ARG A 310 -4.03 11.22 -15.57
C ARG A 310 -5.25 12.09 -15.29
N ILE A 311 -5.95 11.86 -14.18
CA ILE A 311 -7.10 12.68 -13.76
C ILE A 311 -6.70 14.16 -13.66
N ALA A 312 -5.56 14.44 -13.02
CA ALA A 312 -5.06 15.80 -12.81
C ALA A 312 -4.88 16.55 -14.13
N VAL A 313 -4.22 15.93 -15.12
CA VAL A 313 -3.99 16.55 -16.43
C VAL A 313 -5.25 16.60 -17.28
N THR A 314 -6.12 15.58 -17.22
CA THR A 314 -7.41 15.58 -17.94
C THR A 314 -8.29 16.75 -17.49
N TYR A 315 -8.32 17.06 -16.19
CA TYR A 315 -9.22 18.05 -15.61
C TYR A 315 -8.54 19.35 -15.18
N LYS A 316 -7.30 19.61 -15.62
CA LYS A 316 -6.53 20.84 -15.32
C LYS A 316 -7.28 22.11 -15.75
N LYS A 317 -6.97 23.25 -15.12
CA LYS A 317 -7.72 24.51 -15.38
C LYS A 317 -7.16 25.28 -16.58
N GLU A 318 -5.87 25.14 -16.84
CA GLU A 318 -5.18 25.83 -17.93
C GLU A 318 -4.42 24.82 -18.81
N GLU A 319 -4.27 25.11 -20.10
CA GLU A 319 -3.61 24.19 -21.03
C GLU A 319 -2.09 24.08 -20.82
N ASP A 320 -1.43 25.16 -20.40
CA ASP A 320 0.02 25.18 -20.21
C ASP A 320 0.43 24.37 -18.95
N LEU A 321 1.04 23.21 -19.15
CA LEU A 321 1.59 22.40 -18.07
C LEU A 321 2.93 22.95 -17.52
N THR A 322 3.66 23.75 -18.29
CA THR A 322 5.03 24.16 -17.93
C THR A 322 5.09 25.40 -17.05
N ASN A 323 4.24 26.40 -17.34
CA ASN A 323 4.34 27.74 -16.71
C ASN A 323 3.08 28.21 -15.98
N SER A 324 2.05 27.36 -15.84
CA SER A 324 0.81 27.73 -15.15
C SER A 324 0.93 27.56 -13.63
N GLU A 325 0.96 28.69 -12.90
CA GLU A 325 0.84 28.66 -11.43
C GLU A 325 -0.51 28.12 -10.96
N VAL A 326 -1.57 28.29 -11.76
CA VAL A 326 -2.88 27.71 -11.47
C VAL A 326 -2.79 26.18 -11.45
N ASN A 327 -2.15 25.57 -12.46
CA ASN A 327 -1.94 24.13 -12.50
C ASN A 327 -0.95 23.66 -11.42
N ASN A 328 0.12 24.43 -11.15
CA ASN A 328 1.07 24.10 -10.07
C ASN A 328 0.34 24.00 -8.72
N ALA A 329 -0.40 25.03 -8.33
CA ALA A 329 -1.18 25.03 -7.10
C ALA A 329 -2.22 23.88 -7.05
N ASP A 330 -2.89 23.60 -8.18
CA ASP A 330 -3.88 22.52 -8.31
C ASP A 330 -3.23 21.15 -8.02
N PHE A 331 -2.12 20.84 -8.69
CA PHE A 331 -1.43 19.57 -8.56
C PHE A 331 -0.77 19.40 -7.18
N VAL A 332 -0.15 20.44 -6.64
CA VAL A 332 0.43 20.41 -5.29
C VAL A 332 -0.63 20.06 -4.26
N ARG A 333 -1.80 20.71 -4.31
CA ARG A 333 -2.86 20.47 -3.34
C ARG A 333 -3.49 19.08 -3.51
N LEU A 334 -3.81 18.68 -4.74
CA LEU A 334 -4.39 17.38 -5.04
C LEU A 334 -3.47 16.23 -4.59
N LEU A 335 -2.20 16.28 -4.98
CA LEU A 335 -1.25 15.20 -4.70
C LEU A 335 -0.93 15.07 -3.21
N ALA A 336 -0.90 16.19 -2.47
CA ALA A 336 -0.77 16.18 -1.01
C ALA A 336 -1.97 15.52 -0.34
N LEU A 337 -3.19 15.94 -0.69
CA LEU A 337 -4.42 15.35 -0.18
C LEU A 337 -4.49 13.84 -0.43
N VAL A 338 -4.24 13.42 -1.68
CA VAL A 338 -4.31 12.02 -2.10
C VAL A 338 -3.25 11.16 -1.41
N ASN A 339 -2.00 11.60 -1.39
CA ASN A 339 -0.91 10.78 -0.86
C ASN A 339 -0.89 10.73 0.67
N VAL A 340 -1.39 11.78 1.35
CA VAL A 340 -1.60 11.74 2.80
C VAL A 340 -2.76 10.81 3.15
N ALA A 341 -3.88 10.87 2.43
CA ALA A 341 -4.99 9.93 2.62
C ALA A 341 -4.55 8.48 2.36
N CYS A 342 -3.72 8.25 1.33
CA CYS A 342 -3.13 6.94 1.04
C CYS A 342 -2.18 6.48 2.15
N ALA A 343 -1.36 7.36 2.72
CA ALA A 343 -0.46 7.04 3.83
C ALA A 343 -1.24 6.62 5.09
N ASP A 344 -2.27 7.38 5.49
CA ASP A 344 -3.11 7.04 6.64
C ASP A 344 -3.98 5.79 6.38
N ALA A 345 -4.48 5.60 5.16
CA ALA A 345 -5.10 4.33 4.75
C ALA A 345 -4.17 3.13 4.94
N GLY A 346 -2.88 3.29 4.63
CA GLY A 346 -1.86 2.27 4.90
C GLY A 346 -1.65 2.02 6.38
N ILE A 347 -1.70 3.05 7.23
CA ILE A 347 -1.60 2.92 8.69
C ILE A 347 -2.77 2.12 9.25
N PHE A 348 -4.00 2.55 8.96
CA PHE A 348 -5.18 1.93 9.55
C PHE A 348 -5.48 0.55 8.98
N SER A 349 -5.30 0.31 7.69
CA SER A 349 -5.44 -1.06 7.14
C SER A 349 -4.41 -2.02 7.74
N TRP A 350 -3.15 -1.61 7.95
CA TRP A 350 -2.17 -2.46 8.64
C TRP A 350 -2.47 -2.62 10.12
N LYS A 351 -3.00 -1.59 10.79
CA LYS A 351 -3.42 -1.69 12.20
C LYS A 351 -4.46 -2.80 12.35
N GLU A 352 -5.51 -2.77 11.53
CA GLU A 352 -6.60 -3.73 11.60
C GLU A 352 -6.18 -5.14 11.14
N LYS A 353 -5.35 -5.24 10.09
CA LYS A 353 -4.77 -6.53 9.64
C LYS A 353 -4.12 -7.31 10.77
N TRP A 354 -3.24 -6.65 11.52
CA TRP A 354 -2.48 -7.31 12.59
C TRP A 354 -3.19 -7.34 13.94
N GLU A 355 -4.31 -6.62 14.07
CA GLU A 355 -5.23 -6.76 15.19
C GLU A 355 -6.11 -8.01 15.06
N PHE A 356 -6.65 -8.28 13.86
CA PHE A 356 -7.48 -9.46 13.61
C PHE A 356 -6.66 -10.71 13.28
N GLU A 357 -5.52 -10.53 12.61
CA GLU A 357 -4.69 -11.62 12.08
C GLU A 357 -5.51 -12.64 11.28
N PHE A 358 -6.45 -12.17 10.46
CA PHE A 358 -7.35 -13.04 9.71
C PHE A 358 -6.63 -13.76 8.56
N TRP A 359 -6.85 -15.07 8.41
CA TRP A 359 -6.20 -15.89 7.39
C TRP A 359 -6.52 -15.49 5.96
N ARG A 360 -5.61 -15.81 5.04
CA ARG A 360 -5.83 -15.65 3.59
C ARG A 360 -6.79 -16.72 3.07
N PRO A 361 -7.51 -16.46 1.96
CA PRO A 361 -8.38 -17.46 1.34
C PRO A 361 -7.71 -18.79 1.04
N LEU A 362 -6.45 -18.79 0.59
CA LEU A 362 -5.74 -20.03 0.30
C LEU A 362 -5.65 -20.94 1.53
N SER A 363 -5.21 -20.41 2.67
CA SER A 363 -5.16 -21.17 3.91
C SER A 363 -6.58 -21.51 4.40
N GLY A 364 -7.49 -20.53 4.42
CA GLY A 364 -8.87 -20.78 4.89
C GLY A 364 -9.64 -21.84 4.10
N VAL A 365 -9.45 -21.92 2.78
CA VAL A 365 -10.03 -22.97 1.94
C VAL A 365 -9.35 -24.31 2.17
N ARG A 366 -8.01 -24.34 2.31
CA ARG A 366 -7.27 -25.60 2.51
C ARG A 366 -7.47 -26.19 3.89
N ASP A 367 -7.59 -25.32 4.89
CA ASP A 367 -7.63 -25.66 6.31
C ASP A 367 -9.06 -25.60 6.88
N ASP A 368 -10.11 -25.44 6.05
CA ASP A 368 -11.50 -25.33 6.49
C ASP A 368 -11.95 -26.55 7.34
N ASN A 369 -11.40 -27.73 7.08
CA ASN A 369 -11.69 -28.94 7.86
C ASN A 369 -11.23 -28.83 9.33
N PHE A 370 -10.22 -28.01 9.65
CA PHE A 370 -9.81 -27.75 11.04
C PHE A 370 -10.80 -26.83 11.77
N ARG A 371 -11.58 -26.05 11.03
CA ARG A 371 -12.60 -25.15 11.57
C ARG A 371 -13.93 -25.88 11.78
N ASP A 372 -14.36 -26.70 10.83
CA ASP A 372 -15.60 -27.49 10.91
C ASP A 372 -15.41 -28.91 10.35
N PRO A 373 -14.93 -29.87 11.17
CA PRO A 373 -14.63 -31.23 10.71
C PRO A 373 -15.88 -32.04 10.28
N ASN A 374 -17.08 -31.53 10.54
CA ASN A 374 -18.33 -32.18 10.14
C ASN A 374 -18.77 -31.81 8.72
N ARG A 375 -18.11 -30.85 8.07
CA ARG A 375 -18.41 -30.42 6.70
C ARG A 375 -17.15 -30.32 5.83
N PRO A 376 -16.45 -31.46 5.62
CA PRO A 376 -15.18 -31.50 4.90
C PRO A 376 -15.30 -31.18 3.41
N ASP A 377 -16.52 -31.17 2.86
CA ASP A 377 -16.84 -30.90 1.45
C ASP A 377 -16.82 -29.41 1.08
N ARG A 378 -16.63 -28.52 2.05
CA ARG A 378 -16.62 -27.07 1.87
C ARG A 378 -15.25 -26.52 1.50
N GLY A 379 -14.23 -27.02 2.16
CA GLY A 379 -12.84 -26.72 1.87
C GLY A 379 -12.34 -27.52 0.67
N ASP A 380 -11.17 -27.14 0.20
CA ASP A 380 -10.39 -27.93 -0.76
C ASP A 380 -8.92 -27.87 -0.32
N PRO A 381 -8.39 -28.95 0.31
CA PRO A 381 -7.03 -28.99 0.84
C PRO A 381 -5.94 -28.87 -0.23
N PHE A 382 -6.30 -28.95 -1.52
CA PHE A 382 -5.39 -28.84 -2.66
C PHE A 382 -5.64 -27.60 -3.50
N TRP A 383 -6.56 -26.72 -3.10
CA TRP A 383 -6.95 -25.55 -3.88
C TRP A 383 -5.76 -24.65 -4.21
N LEU A 384 -5.81 -24.02 -5.37
CA LEU A 384 -4.85 -23.00 -5.81
C LEU A 384 -5.60 -21.76 -6.27
N THR A 385 -5.07 -20.60 -5.89
CA THR A 385 -5.58 -19.30 -6.33
C THR A 385 -5.01 -18.91 -7.69
N LEU A 386 -5.61 -17.94 -8.36
CA LEU A 386 -4.90 -17.17 -9.39
C LEU A 386 -3.64 -16.51 -8.81
N GLY A 387 -3.74 -15.96 -7.60
CA GLY A 387 -2.63 -15.43 -6.80
C GLY A 387 -2.26 -13.99 -7.14
N ALA A 388 -1.49 -13.35 -6.25
CA ALA A 388 -0.83 -12.10 -6.57
C ALA A 388 0.25 -12.39 -7.65
N PRO A 389 0.26 -11.67 -8.79
CA PRO A 389 1.19 -11.96 -9.87
C PRO A 389 2.63 -11.59 -9.49
N ALA A 390 3.57 -12.51 -9.73
CA ALA A 390 5.01 -12.29 -9.61
C ALA A 390 5.59 -11.75 -10.93
N THR A 391 5.12 -10.56 -11.32
CA THR A 391 5.40 -9.99 -12.65
C THR A 391 6.88 -9.67 -12.82
N ASN A 392 7.41 -9.92 -14.02
CA ASN A 392 8.82 -9.76 -14.37
C ASN A 392 9.77 -10.61 -13.49
N THR A 393 9.29 -11.75 -13.01
CA THR A 393 10.11 -12.84 -12.43
C THR A 393 9.69 -14.17 -13.06
N ASN A 394 10.40 -15.26 -12.72
CA ASN A 394 10.01 -16.63 -13.07
C ASN A 394 9.40 -17.39 -11.88
N ASP A 395 8.99 -16.69 -10.84
CA ASP A 395 8.36 -17.26 -9.67
C ASP A 395 6.87 -17.51 -9.93
N ILE A 396 6.26 -18.36 -9.11
CA ILE A 396 4.82 -18.60 -9.16
C ILE A 396 4.05 -17.47 -8.47
N PRO A 397 2.76 -17.27 -8.78
CA PRO A 397 1.91 -16.34 -8.04
C PRO A 397 1.86 -16.67 -6.54
N PHE A 398 1.75 -15.66 -5.68
CA PHE A 398 1.96 -15.79 -4.24
C PHE A 398 0.77 -15.27 -3.41
N LYS A 399 0.88 -15.33 -2.07
CA LYS A 399 0.03 -14.57 -1.13
C LYS A 399 0.85 -13.48 -0.46
N PRO A 400 0.41 -12.21 -0.48
CA PRO A 400 1.16 -11.17 0.18
C PRO A 400 1.32 -11.46 1.70
N PRO A 401 2.52 -11.27 2.28
CA PRO A 401 2.95 -11.84 3.58
C PRO A 401 2.41 -11.05 4.79
N PHE A 402 1.09 -10.94 4.85
CA PHE A 402 0.34 -10.24 5.90
C PHE A 402 -1.13 -10.71 5.92
N PRO A 403 -1.85 -10.53 7.05
CA PRO A 403 -3.25 -10.92 7.22
C PRO A 403 -4.20 -10.34 6.16
N ALA A 404 -5.35 -10.99 6.01
CA ALA A 404 -6.31 -10.69 4.97
C ALA A 404 -7.17 -9.45 5.29
N TYR A 405 -7.82 -9.40 6.46
CA TYR A 405 -8.87 -8.42 6.76
C TYR A 405 -8.34 -7.14 7.45
N PRO A 406 -8.59 -5.93 6.91
CA PRO A 406 -9.24 -5.61 5.63
C PRO A 406 -8.25 -5.67 4.47
N SER A 407 -8.72 -5.65 3.21
CA SER A 407 -7.84 -5.56 2.05
C SER A 407 -7.13 -4.21 1.97
N GLY A 408 -5.80 -4.22 1.87
CA GLY A 408 -5.01 -3.00 1.71
C GLY A 408 -5.37 -2.27 0.41
N HIS A 409 -5.50 -2.98 -0.72
CA HIS A 409 -5.95 -2.40 -1.98
C HIS A 409 -7.29 -1.70 -1.84
N ALA A 410 -8.28 -2.34 -1.20
CA ALA A 410 -9.60 -1.75 -0.99
C ALA A 410 -9.51 -0.48 -0.14
N THR A 411 -8.71 -0.45 0.92
CA THR A 411 -8.52 0.75 1.75
C THR A 411 -7.78 1.87 1.03
N PHE A 412 -6.69 1.56 0.32
CA PHE A 412 -5.98 2.56 -0.46
C PHE A 412 -6.86 3.14 -1.57
N GLY A 413 -7.57 2.30 -2.32
CA GLY A 413 -8.49 2.76 -3.36
C GLY A 413 -9.64 3.58 -2.80
N GLY A 414 -10.25 3.11 -1.70
CA GLY A 414 -11.27 3.87 -0.97
C GLY A 414 -10.79 5.27 -0.60
N ALA A 415 -9.60 5.39 -0.02
CA ALA A 415 -9.05 6.67 0.40
C ALA A 415 -8.64 7.56 -0.79
N VAL A 416 -7.88 7.03 -1.75
CA VAL A 416 -7.39 7.79 -2.90
C VAL A 416 -8.55 8.29 -3.76
N PHE A 417 -9.45 7.40 -4.16
CA PHE A 417 -10.53 7.77 -5.08
C PHE A 417 -11.61 8.61 -4.39
N GLN A 418 -11.87 8.40 -3.09
CA GLN A 418 -12.74 9.33 -2.35
C GLN A 418 -12.11 10.70 -2.22
N MET A 419 -10.80 10.80 -1.97
CA MET A 419 -10.12 12.09 -1.91
C MET A 419 -10.21 12.84 -3.25
N VAL A 420 -10.03 12.13 -4.37
CA VAL A 420 -10.23 12.67 -5.72
C VAL A 420 -11.67 13.16 -5.91
N ARG A 421 -12.68 12.38 -5.48
CA ARG A 421 -14.09 12.78 -5.54
C ARG A 421 -14.36 14.06 -4.76
N ARG A 422 -13.93 14.15 -3.51
CA ARG A 422 -14.13 15.34 -2.68
C ARG A 422 -13.45 16.57 -3.31
N TYR A 423 -12.26 16.40 -3.89
CA TYR A 423 -11.51 17.48 -4.52
C TYR A 423 -12.15 18.02 -5.81
N TYR A 424 -12.74 17.14 -6.64
CA TYR A 424 -13.28 17.51 -7.96
C TYR A 424 -14.80 17.72 -7.99
N ASN A 425 -15.53 17.44 -6.90
CA ASN A 425 -16.95 17.75 -6.79
C ASN A 425 -17.17 19.26 -6.93
N GLY A 426 -18.15 19.67 -7.73
CA GLY A 426 -18.38 21.06 -8.12
C GLY A 426 -17.52 21.57 -9.27
N ARG A 427 -16.43 20.87 -9.64
CA ARG A 427 -15.56 21.22 -10.78
C ARG A 427 -15.81 20.35 -12.01
N VAL A 428 -15.83 19.04 -11.86
CA VAL A 428 -16.04 18.08 -12.98
C VAL A 428 -17.53 17.77 -13.17
N GLY A 429 -18.26 17.79 -12.07
CA GLY A 429 -19.70 17.54 -12.01
C GLY A 429 -20.18 17.78 -10.59
N ASN A 430 -21.44 17.45 -10.31
CA ASN A 430 -22.00 17.55 -8.97
C ASN A 430 -22.62 16.20 -8.60
N TRP A 431 -22.22 15.65 -7.46
CA TRP A 431 -22.74 14.41 -6.89
C TRP A 431 -22.83 14.53 -5.37
N LYS A 432 -23.60 13.66 -4.72
CA LYS A 432 -23.51 13.52 -3.25
C LYS A 432 -22.23 12.79 -2.88
N ASP A 433 -21.67 13.12 -1.72
CA ASP A 433 -20.36 12.61 -1.29
C ASP A 433 -20.25 11.07 -1.25
N ASP A 434 -21.38 10.37 -1.15
CA ASP A 434 -21.55 8.92 -1.10
C ASP A 434 -22.26 8.31 -2.34
N GLU A 435 -22.47 9.09 -3.41
CA GLU A 435 -23.06 8.63 -4.68
C GLU A 435 -22.04 8.70 -5.85
N VAL A 436 -22.28 7.93 -6.92
CA VAL A 436 -21.39 7.85 -8.09
C VAL A 436 -21.03 9.23 -8.68
N ASP A 437 -19.76 9.43 -9.02
CA ASP A 437 -19.25 10.63 -9.71
C ASP A 437 -19.23 10.45 -11.23
N ASN A 438 -18.81 11.49 -11.96
CA ASN A 438 -18.59 11.46 -13.41
C ASN A 438 -17.13 11.78 -13.79
N ILE A 439 -16.17 11.46 -12.92
CA ILE A 439 -14.74 11.66 -13.18
C ILE A 439 -14.25 10.51 -14.05
N ALA A 440 -14.40 10.67 -15.36
CA ALA A 440 -14.03 9.69 -16.36
C ALA A 440 -12.58 9.88 -16.86
N ILE A 441 -11.90 8.78 -17.19
CA ILE A 441 -10.62 8.83 -17.90
C ILE A 441 -10.56 7.73 -18.97
N ASP A 442 -9.76 8.00 -20.00
CA ASP A 442 -9.51 7.10 -21.11
C ASP A 442 -8.06 6.65 -21.17
N MET A 443 -7.83 5.62 -22.00
CA MET A 443 -6.53 5.09 -22.37
C MET A 443 -5.67 4.61 -21.19
N MET A 444 -6.25 4.36 -20.01
CA MET A 444 -5.47 4.01 -18.81
C MET A 444 -4.90 2.62 -18.99
N VAL A 445 -3.57 2.49 -18.93
CA VAL A 445 -2.87 1.22 -19.10
C VAL A 445 -2.14 0.87 -17.82
N SER A 446 -2.47 -0.29 -17.26
CA SER A 446 -1.75 -0.89 -16.15
C SER A 446 -0.45 -1.53 -16.65
N GLU A 447 0.63 -1.38 -15.89
CA GLU A 447 1.91 -2.04 -16.20
C GLU A 447 1.86 -3.56 -16.04
N GLU A 448 0.83 -4.09 -15.39
CA GLU A 448 0.55 -5.53 -15.33
C GLU A 448 0.00 -6.09 -16.66
N LEU A 449 -0.48 -5.20 -17.54
CA LEU A 449 -1.20 -5.48 -18.79
C LEU A 449 -0.87 -4.43 -19.87
N ASN A 450 0.41 -4.19 -20.13
CA ASN A 450 0.89 -3.13 -21.03
C ASN A 450 1.47 -3.61 -22.37
N GLY A 451 1.63 -4.91 -22.59
CA GLY A 451 2.32 -5.47 -23.76
C GLY A 451 3.85 -5.52 -23.65
N LEU A 452 4.42 -5.18 -22.48
CA LEU A 452 5.87 -5.16 -22.22
C LEU A 452 6.24 -6.12 -21.09
N SER A 453 5.60 -5.94 -19.93
CA SER A 453 5.76 -6.78 -18.74
C SER A 453 5.39 -8.23 -19.06
N ARG A 454 5.99 -9.18 -18.34
CA ARG A 454 5.92 -10.59 -18.68
C ARG A 454 6.14 -11.50 -17.49
N ASP A 455 5.65 -12.72 -17.60
CA ASP A 455 6.03 -13.82 -16.73
C ASP A 455 7.27 -14.49 -17.34
N LEU A 456 8.43 -14.34 -16.72
CA LEU A 456 9.71 -14.77 -17.28
C LEU A 456 9.87 -16.30 -17.24
N ARG A 457 10.69 -16.83 -18.16
CA ARG A 457 11.06 -18.26 -18.18
C ARG A 457 12.35 -18.57 -17.41
N GLN A 458 13.00 -17.53 -16.90
CA GLN A 458 14.27 -17.54 -16.19
C GLN A 458 14.31 -16.38 -15.19
N PRO A 459 15.23 -16.39 -14.20
CA PRO A 459 15.40 -15.27 -13.30
C PRO A 459 15.57 -13.95 -14.03
N TYR A 460 15.02 -12.89 -13.45
CA TYR A 460 15.16 -11.53 -13.96
C TYR A 460 16.63 -11.10 -14.04
N ASP A 461 17.05 -10.58 -15.20
CA ASP A 461 18.36 -9.96 -15.38
C ASP A 461 18.25 -8.43 -15.21
N PRO A 462 18.81 -7.85 -14.14
CA PRO A 462 18.75 -6.40 -13.91
C PRO A 462 19.59 -5.56 -14.89
N LYS A 463 20.39 -6.19 -15.76
CA LYS A 463 21.27 -5.49 -16.72
C LYS A 463 20.68 -5.41 -18.13
N ALA A 464 19.58 -6.12 -18.40
CA ALA A 464 18.97 -6.21 -19.72
C ALA A 464 17.55 -5.63 -19.72
N PRO A 465 17.13 -4.90 -20.78
CA PRO A 465 15.76 -4.45 -20.93
C PRO A 465 14.78 -5.62 -20.80
N ILE A 466 13.62 -5.40 -20.17
CA ILE A 466 12.62 -6.47 -19.99
C ILE A 466 12.18 -7.08 -21.32
N THR A 467 12.22 -6.29 -22.41
CA THR A 467 11.89 -6.73 -23.78
C THR A 467 12.79 -7.82 -24.32
N ASP A 468 14.03 -7.88 -23.84
CA ASP A 468 15.07 -8.78 -24.33
C ASP A 468 15.09 -10.10 -23.54
N GLN A 469 14.30 -10.19 -22.47
CA GLN A 469 14.24 -11.34 -21.58
C GLN A 469 13.08 -12.28 -21.96
N PRO A 470 13.32 -13.57 -22.23
CA PRO A 470 12.27 -14.52 -22.60
C PRO A 470 11.19 -14.68 -21.52
N GLY A 471 9.92 -14.64 -21.94
CA GLY A 471 8.76 -14.72 -21.05
C GLY A 471 7.44 -14.78 -21.82
N ILE A 472 6.34 -15.00 -21.12
CA ILE A 472 4.98 -14.81 -21.66
C ILE A 472 4.62 -13.34 -21.45
N VAL A 473 4.49 -12.60 -22.55
CA VAL A 473 4.14 -11.17 -22.52
C VAL A 473 2.70 -11.00 -22.04
N ARG A 474 2.50 -10.06 -21.12
CA ARG A 474 1.17 -9.68 -20.65
C ARG A 474 0.43 -8.88 -21.72
N THR A 475 -0.80 -9.28 -22.03
CA THR A 475 -1.65 -8.61 -23.02
C THR A 475 -1.79 -7.11 -22.70
N ARG A 476 -1.65 -6.26 -23.72
CA ARG A 476 -1.89 -4.82 -23.59
C ARG A 476 -3.40 -4.53 -23.51
N VAL A 477 -3.85 -3.93 -22.41
CA VAL A 477 -5.27 -3.61 -22.19
C VAL A 477 -5.43 -2.12 -21.80
N PRO A 478 -5.67 -1.22 -22.78
CA PRO A 478 -6.10 0.14 -22.48
C PRO A 478 -7.54 0.14 -21.95
N ARG A 479 -7.79 0.88 -20.87
CA ARG A 479 -9.09 0.95 -20.20
C ARG A 479 -9.69 2.35 -20.28
N HIS A 480 -11.00 2.37 -20.43
CA HIS A 480 -11.85 3.50 -20.06
C HIS A 480 -12.49 3.19 -18.70
N PHE A 481 -12.65 4.22 -17.88
CA PHE A 481 -13.48 4.19 -16.68
C PHE A 481 -14.38 5.42 -16.70
N SER A 482 -15.66 5.24 -16.41
CA SER A 482 -16.67 6.31 -16.48
C SER A 482 -16.74 7.14 -15.19
N SER A 483 -16.16 6.64 -14.09
CA SER A 483 -16.11 7.32 -12.79
C SER A 483 -14.92 6.82 -11.96
N VAL A 484 -14.50 7.58 -10.95
CA VAL A 484 -13.55 7.05 -9.96
C VAL A 484 -14.24 6.15 -8.92
N TRP A 485 -15.57 6.19 -8.82
CA TRP A 485 -16.36 5.20 -8.10
C TRP A 485 -16.21 3.78 -8.71
N GLU A 486 -16.24 3.69 -10.04
CA GLU A 486 -15.95 2.45 -10.78
C GLU A 486 -14.52 1.96 -10.51
N MET A 487 -13.54 2.86 -10.54
CA MET A 487 -12.15 2.51 -10.22
C MET A 487 -12.01 1.99 -8.80
N MET A 488 -12.64 2.65 -7.83
CA MET A 488 -12.64 2.25 -6.42
C MET A 488 -13.23 0.85 -6.24
N PHE A 489 -14.37 0.59 -6.89
CA PHE A 489 -15.05 -0.70 -6.86
C PHE A 489 -14.21 -1.80 -7.52
N GLU A 490 -13.79 -1.60 -8.78
CA GLU A 490 -13.05 -2.62 -9.55
C GLU A 490 -11.71 -2.95 -8.88
N ASN A 491 -11.01 -1.95 -8.35
CA ASN A 491 -9.81 -2.14 -7.54
C ASN A 491 -10.06 -3.07 -6.34
N ALA A 492 -11.16 -2.87 -5.61
CA ALA A 492 -11.45 -3.68 -4.43
C ALA A 492 -11.79 -5.13 -4.79
N ILE A 493 -12.66 -5.34 -5.79
CA ILE A 493 -13.07 -6.69 -6.21
C ILE A 493 -12.00 -7.43 -7.03
N SER A 494 -11.00 -6.72 -7.57
CA SER A 494 -9.85 -7.33 -8.25
C SER A 494 -9.19 -8.40 -7.38
N ARG A 495 -9.20 -8.21 -6.06
CA ARG A 495 -8.54 -9.10 -5.10
C ARG A 495 -9.32 -10.38 -4.83
N ILE A 496 -10.64 -10.35 -5.03
CA ILE A 496 -11.52 -11.53 -5.06
C ILE A 496 -11.15 -12.36 -6.29
N PHE A 497 -11.00 -11.71 -7.45
CA PHE A 497 -10.62 -12.38 -8.70
C PHE A 497 -9.23 -13.01 -8.67
N LEU A 498 -8.28 -12.40 -7.94
CA LEU A 498 -6.97 -13.02 -7.69
C LEU A 498 -7.01 -14.12 -6.62
N GLY A 499 -8.11 -14.29 -5.88
CA GLY A 499 -8.20 -15.28 -4.80
C GLY A 499 -7.36 -14.95 -3.56
N VAL A 500 -6.94 -13.69 -3.39
CA VAL A 500 -6.06 -13.27 -2.29
C VAL A 500 -6.80 -12.61 -1.14
N HIS A 501 -8.07 -12.25 -1.33
CA HIS A 501 -8.92 -11.61 -0.33
C HIS A 501 -10.33 -12.20 -0.35
N TRP A 502 -10.94 -12.28 0.83
CA TRP A 502 -12.36 -12.57 1.01
C TRP A 502 -13.18 -11.36 0.54
N ARG A 503 -14.48 -11.57 0.27
CA ARG A 503 -15.37 -10.47 -0.13
C ARG A 503 -15.50 -9.38 0.92
N PHE A 504 -15.62 -9.77 2.19
CA PHE A 504 -15.70 -8.85 3.31
C PHE A 504 -14.38 -8.11 3.58
N ASP A 505 -13.24 -8.57 3.05
CA ASP A 505 -12.00 -7.77 3.08
C ASP A 505 -12.12 -6.51 2.21
N ALA A 506 -12.92 -6.55 1.14
CA ALA A 506 -13.17 -5.42 0.25
C ALA A 506 -14.23 -4.48 0.84
N ALA A 507 -15.45 -4.99 1.01
CA ALA A 507 -16.60 -4.29 1.58
C ALA A 507 -17.63 -5.31 2.08
N ALA A 508 -18.68 -4.87 2.78
CA ALA A 508 -19.81 -5.75 3.09
C ALA A 508 -20.35 -6.41 1.82
N ALA A 509 -20.54 -7.74 1.83
CA ALA A 509 -21.04 -8.48 0.68
C ALA A 509 -22.40 -7.95 0.18
N LYS A 510 -23.25 -7.49 1.12
CA LYS A 510 -24.54 -6.85 0.87
C LYS A 510 -24.47 -5.58 0.04
N ASP A 511 -23.35 -4.87 0.08
CA ASP A 511 -23.17 -3.59 -0.61
C ASP A 511 -22.67 -3.77 -2.05
N ILE A 512 -22.11 -4.94 -2.39
CA ILE A 512 -21.45 -5.17 -3.69
C ILE A 512 -22.01 -6.35 -4.49
N LEU A 513 -22.75 -7.27 -3.86
CA LEU A 513 -23.29 -8.46 -4.51
C LEU A 513 -24.82 -8.40 -4.64
N ILE A 514 -25.36 -9.12 -5.62
CA ILE A 514 -26.81 -9.26 -5.80
C ILE A 514 -27.38 -10.22 -4.74
N PRO A 515 -28.35 -9.80 -3.90
CA PRO A 515 -28.89 -10.65 -2.84
C PRO A 515 -29.78 -11.77 -3.39
N THR A 516 -29.98 -12.82 -2.58
CA THR A 516 -31.01 -13.85 -2.84
C THR A 516 -32.07 -13.84 -1.72
N THR A 517 -33.05 -14.75 -1.80
CA THR A 517 -34.02 -14.96 -0.72
C THR A 517 -33.39 -15.61 0.52
N THR A 518 -32.21 -16.21 0.39
CA THR A 518 -31.48 -16.81 1.49
C THR A 518 -30.52 -15.79 2.07
N LYS A 519 -30.66 -15.49 3.36
CA LYS A 519 -29.81 -14.53 4.08
C LYS A 519 -28.33 -14.91 3.92
N ASP A 520 -27.49 -13.90 3.64
CA ASP A 520 -26.03 -14.01 3.52
C ASP A 520 -25.53 -14.93 2.38
N VAL A 521 -26.43 -15.33 1.48
CA VAL A 521 -26.13 -16.08 0.26
C VAL A 521 -26.45 -15.22 -0.96
N TYR A 522 -25.45 -15.04 -1.83
CA TYR A 522 -25.53 -14.11 -2.95
C TYR A 522 -25.64 -14.81 -4.30
N ALA A 523 -26.26 -14.10 -5.25
CA ALA A 523 -26.62 -14.64 -6.55
C ALA A 523 -25.39 -15.01 -7.40
N VAL A 524 -25.59 -16.03 -8.22
CA VAL A 524 -24.62 -16.48 -9.23
C VAL A 524 -25.30 -16.57 -10.58
N ASP A 525 -24.51 -16.50 -11.64
CA ASP A 525 -24.98 -16.79 -12.99
C ASP A 525 -25.20 -18.30 -13.20
N ASN A 526 -25.63 -18.68 -14.41
CA ASN A 526 -25.87 -20.07 -14.78
C ASN A 526 -24.61 -20.97 -14.73
N ASN A 527 -23.41 -20.37 -14.69
CA ASN A 527 -22.13 -21.09 -14.60
C ASN A 527 -21.61 -21.16 -13.16
N GLY A 528 -22.29 -20.52 -12.21
CA GLY A 528 -21.87 -20.44 -10.81
C GLY A 528 -20.91 -19.29 -10.50
N ALA A 529 -20.70 -18.34 -11.43
CA ALA A 529 -19.91 -17.14 -11.18
C ALA A 529 -20.73 -16.09 -10.41
N SER A 530 -20.14 -15.40 -9.44
CA SER A 530 -20.84 -14.38 -8.66
C SER A 530 -21.28 -13.18 -9.49
N LEU A 531 -22.50 -12.71 -9.22
CA LEU A 531 -23.06 -11.49 -9.78
C LEU A 531 -22.84 -10.31 -8.82
N PHE A 532 -22.29 -9.22 -9.36
CA PHE A 532 -22.09 -7.98 -8.65
C PHE A 532 -23.22 -7.00 -8.95
N GLN A 533 -23.49 -6.08 -8.02
CA GLN A 533 -24.35 -4.92 -8.28
C GLN A 533 -23.74 -4.04 -9.37
N ASN A 534 -24.60 -3.28 -10.06
CA ASN A 534 -24.12 -2.24 -10.97
C ASN A 534 -23.42 -1.14 -10.15
N VAL A 535 -22.35 -0.57 -10.69
CA VAL A 535 -21.55 0.46 -10.00
C VAL A 535 -22.38 1.65 -9.53
N GLU A 536 -23.38 2.06 -10.33
CA GLU A 536 -24.28 3.17 -10.03
C GLU A 536 -25.18 2.93 -8.80
N ASP A 537 -25.43 1.66 -8.46
CA ASP A 537 -26.29 1.24 -7.35
C ASP A 537 -25.51 0.96 -6.04
N ILE A 538 -24.20 0.73 -6.13
CA ILE A 538 -23.36 0.37 -4.98
C ILE A 538 -23.30 1.54 -3.98
N ARG A 539 -23.61 1.24 -2.70
CA ARG A 539 -23.48 2.16 -1.56
C ARG A 539 -22.84 1.42 -0.39
N TYR A 540 -21.69 1.90 0.08
CA TYR A 540 -20.92 1.30 1.18
C TYR A 540 -21.49 1.71 2.54
N THR A 541 -22.63 1.12 2.91
CA THR A 541 -23.47 1.56 4.05
C THR A 541 -23.73 0.47 5.07
N THR A 542 -23.48 -0.80 4.74
CA THR A 542 -23.66 -1.89 5.70
C THR A 542 -22.54 -1.87 6.72
N MET A 543 -22.92 -1.81 7.99
CA MET A 543 -22.03 -1.73 9.14
C MET A 543 -22.19 -2.98 10.02
N GLY A 544 -21.16 -3.33 10.79
CA GLY A 544 -21.13 -4.45 11.72
C GLY A 544 -20.75 -4.03 13.13
N THR A 545 -20.75 -4.98 14.05
CA THR A 545 -20.31 -4.77 15.45
C THR A 545 -18.85 -5.14 15.63
N ARG A 546 -18.27 -4.73 16.76
CA ARG A 546 -16.94 -5.17 17.19
C ARG A 546 -16.94 -5.46 18.68
N GLU A 547 -16.36 -6.59 19.08
CA GLU A 547 -16.19 -6.95 20.47
C GLU A 547 -15.38 -5.88 21.23
N GLY A 548 -15.93 -5.41 22.36
CA GLY A 548 -15.31 -4.36 23.17
C GLY A 548 -15.46 -2.93 22.63
N HIS A 549 -16.29 -2.71 21.60
CA HIS A 549 -16.58 -1.37 21.07
C HIS A 549 -18.10 -1.15 20.91
N ASP A 550 -18.61 -0.08 21.52
CA ASP A 550 -20.02 0.30 21.40
C ASP A 550 -20.32 0.96 20.05
N GLY A 551 -21.41 0.54 19.40
CA GLY A 551 -21.86 1.10 18.12
C GLY A 551 -21.42 0.29 16.90
N LEU A 552 -21.76 0.81 15.72
CA LEU A 552 -21.56 0.15 14.44
C LEU A 552 -20.32 0.70 13.72
N LEU A 553 -19.57 -0.18 13.07
CA LEU A 553 -18.33 0.11 12.35
C LEU A 553 -18.41 -0.38 10.90
N PRO A 554 -17.66 0.24 9.97
CA PRO A 554 -17.64 -0.19 8.57
C PRO A 554 -17.06 -1.61 8.43
N ILE A 555 -17.49 -2.33 7.39
CA ILE A 555 -16.99 -3.66 7.05
C ILE A 555 -16.07 -3.57 5.82
N GLY A 556 -14.83 -4.03 5.95
CA GLY A 556 -13.88 -4.11 4.85
C GLY A 556 -13.13 -2.81 4.55
N GLY A 557 -12.27 -2.89 3.54
CA GLY A 557 -11.30 -1.85 3.25
C GLY A 557 -11.87 -0.60 2.58
N VAL A 558 -12.82 -0.72 1.64
CA VAL A 558 -13.37 0.43 0.91
C VAL A 558 -13.99 1.48 1.85
N PRO A 559 -14.97 1.14 2.70
CA PRO A 559 -15.57 2.12 3.60
C PRO A 559 -14.58 2.67 4.65
N LEU A 560 -13.59 1.88 5.08
CA LEU A 560 -12.49 2.38 5.91
C LEU A 560 -11.71 3.49 5.20
N GLY A 561 -11.34 3.27 3.93
CA GLY A 561 -10.64 4.27 3.12
C GLY A 561 -11.47 5.53 2.87
N ILE A 562 -12.76 5.37 2.56
CA ILE A 562 -13.70 6.49 2.38
C ILE A 562 -13.77 7.36 3.65
N GLY A 563 -13.91 6.73 4.83
CA GLY A 563 -13.97 7.42 6.11
C GLY A 563 -12.71 8.24 6.40
N ILE A 564 -11.53 7.66 6.15
CA ILE A 564 -10.23 8.34 6.29
C ILE A 564 -10.13 9.55 5.37
N ALA A 565 -10.45 9.40 4.09
CA ALA A 565 -10.38 10.49 3.13
C ALA A 565 -11.36 11.63 3.46
N ASN A 566 -12.59 11.30 3.87
CA ASN A 566 -13.57 12.30 4.26
C ASN A 566 -13.09 13.10 5.46
N GLU A 567 -12.59 12.44 6.52
CA GLU A 567 -12.08 13.13 7.70
C GLU A 567 -10.92 14.08 7.35
N ILE A 568 -9.94 13.61 6.57
CA ILE A 568 -8.77 14.42 6.18
C ILE A 568 -9.20 15.64 5.35
N PHE A 569 -10.14 15.45 4.42
CA PHE A 569 -10.63 16.53 3.57
C PHE A 569 -11.44 17.56 4.38
N ASP A 570 -12.39 17.10 5.20
CA ASP A 570 -13.28 17.95 6.01
C ASP A 570 -12.50 18.79 7.03
N THR A 571 -11.35 18.28 7.48
CA THR A 571 -10.48 18.96 8.43
C THR A 571 -9.42 19.83 7.75
N GLY A 572 -9.41 19.87 6.41
CA GLY A 572 -8.59 20.78 5.63
C GLY A 572 -7.13 20.36 5.43
N LEU A 573 -6.80 19.06 5.57
CA LEU A 573 -5.42 18.54 5.59
C LEU A 573 -4.59 19.20 6.70
N LYS A 574 -4.91 18.89 7.95
CA LYS A 574 -4.18 19.37 9.13
C LYS A 574 -3.50 18.21 9.88
N PRO A 575 -2.42 18.46 10.66
CA PRO A 575 -1.74 17.40 11.38
C PRO A 575 -2.66 16.65 12.35
N THR A 576 -2.44 15.33 12.49
CA THR A 576 -3.00 14.58 13.62
C THR A 576 -2.49 15.21 14.92
N PRO A 577 -3.37 15.54 15.88
CA PRO A 577 -2.97 16.16 17.13
C PRO A 577 -1.94 15.32 17.90
N PRO A 578 -0.85 15.91 18.43
CA PRO A 578 0.22 15.16 19.10
C PRO A 578 -0.28 14.25 20.22
N GLU A 579 -1.29 14.67 20.97
CA GLU A 579 -1.92 13.95 22.07
C GLU A 579 -2.75 12.73 21.61
N LYS A 580 -3.08 12.65 20.32
CA LYS A 580 -3.78 11.52 19.70
C LYS A 580 -2.84 10.57 18.95
N GLN A 581 -1.55 10.90 18.85
CA GLN A 581 -0.58 10.00 18.24
C GLN A 581 -0.33 8.78 19.13
N PRO A 582 0.04 7.61 18.56
CA PRO A 582 0.48 6.48 19.36
C PRO A 582 1.66 6.89 20.25
N VAL A 583 1.55 6.61 21.55
CA VAL A 583 2.67 6.76 22.48
C VAL A 583 3.61 5.58 22.23
N PRO A 584 4.92 5.81 21.99
CA PRO A 584 5.88 4.72 21.87
C PRO A 584 5.81 3.85 23.12
N PRO A 585 5.86 2.51 23.01
CA PRO A 585 6.10 1.69 24.20
C PRO A 585 7.41 2.14 24.85
N PRO A 586 7.53 2.10 26.20
CA PRO A 586 8.79 2.41 26.86
C PRO A 586 9.90 1.53 26.27
N PRO A 587 11.15 2.04 26.15
CA PRO A 587 12.24 1.27 25.60
C PRO A 587 12.36 -0.04 26.39
N PHE A 588 12.36 -1.17 25.68
CA PHE A 588 12.74 -2.45 26.27
C PHE A 588 14.13 -2.29 26.87
N ASN A 589 14.21 -2.27 28.19
CA ASN A 589 15.49 -2.30 28.90
C ASN A 589 16.21 -3.59 28.48
N GLN A 590 17.32 -3.46 27.75
CA GLN A 590 18.29 -4.52 27.55
C GLN A 590 19.11 -4.78 28.83
N SER A 591 18.49 -4.68 30.00
CA SER A 591 19.08 -5.24 31.21
C SER A 591 18.74 -6.72 31.22
N GLY A 592 19.73 -7.57 30.95
CA GLY A 592 19.65 -8.99 31.31
C GLY A 592 19.24 -9.15 32.79
N PRO A 593 18.77 -10.34 33.18
CA PRO A 593 18.23 -10.56 34.53
C PRO A 593 19.21 -10.05 35.58
N THR A 594 18.72 -9.22 36.50
CA THR A 594 19.49 -8.75 37.64
C THR A 594 19.91 -9.94 38.50
N LYS A 595 21.06 -9.81 39.15
CA LYS A 595 21.71 -10.86 39.95
C LYS A 595 20.80 -11.47 41.03
N GLU A 596 19.77 -10.74 41.46
CA GLU A 596 18.75 -11.20 42.42
C GLU A 596 17.82 -12.29 41.85
N MET A 597 17.60 -12.36 40.54
CA MET A 597 16.77 -13.42 39.92
C MET A 597 17.50 -14.76 39.76
N LEU A 598 18.82 -14.80 39.96
CA LEU A 598 19.62 -16.03 39.85
C LEU A 598 19.82 -16.75 41.19
N GLU A 599 19.51 -16.09 42.32
CA GLU A 599 19.65 -16.70 43.65
C GLU A 599 18.37 -17.42 44.13
N GLU A 600 17.20 -17.16 43.51
CA GLU A 600 15.94 -17.86 43.84
C GLU A 600 15.69 -19.15 43.04
N ALA A 601 16.46 -19.44 41.98
CA ALA A 601 16.33 -20.68 41.20
C ALA A 601 17.08 -21.89 41.82
N GLY A 602 17.55 -21.75 43.06
CA GLY A 602 18.42 -22.70 43.75
C GLY A 602 17.72 -23.66 44.71
N SER A 603 16.48 -24.09 44.46
CA SER A 603 15.91 -25.25 45.15
C SER A 603 14.66 -25.77 44.45
N GLU A 604 14.77 -26.84 43.68
CA GLU A 604 13.65 -27.78 43.48
C GLU A 604 14.16 -29.14 42.95
N GLU A 605 13.39 -30.17 43.24
CA GLU A 605 13.78 -31.55 43.53
C GLU A 605 14.30 -32.39 42.35
N GLN A 606 15.24 -33.28 42.65
CA GLN A 606 15.64 -34.39 41.77
C GLN A 606 14.50 -35.40 41.62
N VAL A 607 14.05 -35.64 40.39
CA VAL A 607 13.17 -36.75 40.02
C VAL A 607 14.03 -37.94 39.55
N PRO A 608 13.76 -39.21 39.95
CA PRO A 608 14.67 -40.33 39.73
C PRO A 608 14.58 -40.89 38.30
N MET A 609 15.72 -41.29 37.74
CA MET A 609 15.81 -42.07 36.51
C MET A 609 15.20 -43.47 36.70
N MET A 610 14.31 -43.88 35.80
CA MET A 610 13.91 -45.28 35.65
C MET A 610 14.85 -46.00 34.66
N ASP A 611 15.52 -47.02 35.18
CA ASP A 611 16.27 -48.02 34.44
C ASP A 611 15.36 -48.80 33.49
N VAL A 612 15.81 -48.98 32.24
CA VAL A 612 15.42 -50.12 31.41
C VAL A 612 16.70 -50.73 30.84
N ALA A 613 16.99 -51.95 31.25
CA ALA A 613 18.03 -52.82 30.72
C ALA A 613 17.40 -54.15 30.29
N PRO A 614 18.12 -55.01 29.55
CA PRO A 614 19.06 -54.75 28.46
C PRO A 614 18.47 -55.10 27.08
#